data_AF-A0A7W0KW46-F1
#
_entry.id   AF-A0A7W0KW46-F1
#
_cell.length_a   1.000
_cell.length_b   1.000
_cell.length_c   1.000
_cell.angle_alpha   90.00
_cell.angle_beta   90.00
_cell.angle_gamma   90.00
#
_symmetry.space_group_name_H-M   'P 1'
#
loop_
_entity.id
_entity.type
_entity.pdbx_description
1 polymer ?
#
loop_
_entity_poly.entity_id
_entity_poly.type
_entity_poly.pdbx_seq_one_letter_code
_entity_poly.pdbx_strand_id
1 'polypeptide(L)'
;MVSRRLERRLRKVGDRLRELRTDLATVDAQLAQLAEEADDLALRALMSDAPFDAAESRNAGRHADAMARHRQHVLAEIAEREAEQDRLLDQLSG
;
A
#
# COMPACT_ATOMS: atom_id res chain seq x y z
N MET A 1 27.92 -5.11 26.41
CA MET A 1 27.94 -6.18 25.37
C MET A 1 26.67 -6.03 24.56
N VAL A 2 26.78 -5.77 23.25
CA VAL A 2 25.62 -5.66 22.37
C VAL A 2 24.91 -7.02 22.26
N SER A 3 23.59 -7.03 22.42
CA SER A 3 22.78 -8.24 22.32
C SER A 3 22.68 -8.69 20.85
N ARG A 4 23.45 -9.73 20.47
CA ARG A 4 23.37 -10.37 19.12
C ARG A 4 21.94 -10.72 18.70
N ARG A 5 21.03 -10.94 19.65
CA ARG A 5 19.62 -11.21 19.38
C ARG A 5 18.88 -9.96 18.90
N LEU A 6 19.15 -8.79 19.49
CA LEU A 6 18.57 -7.52 19.07
C LEU A 6 19.03 -7.13 17.67
N GLU A 7 20.33 -7.28 17.37
CA GLU A 7 20.88 -7.02 16.02
C GLU A 7 20.22 -7.90 14.95
N ARG A 8 20.04 -9.20 15.22
CA ARG A 8 19.36 -10.12 14.30
C ARG A 8 17.90 -9.71 14.07
N ARG A 9 17.20 -9.26 15.11
CA ARG A 9 15.82 -8.79 14.99
C ARG A 9 15.74 -7.48 14.19
N LEU A 10 16.62 -6.52 14.46
CA LEU A 10 16.74 -5.28 13.69
C LEU A 10 17.00 -5.55 12.21
N ARG A 11 17.89 -6.49 11.89
CA ARG A 11 18.13 -6.90 10.49
C ARG A 11 16.86 -7.42 9.84
N LYS A 12 16.13 -8.31 10.52
CA LYS A 12 14.85 -8.87 10.02
C LYS A 12 13.80 -7.78 9.79
N VAL A 13 13.66 -6.83 10.72
CA VAL A 13 12.73 -5.70 10.57
C VAL A 13 13.14 -4.83 9.38
N GLY A 14 14.44 -4.55 9.23
CA GLY A 14 14.96 -3.79 8.09
C GLY A 14 14.80 -4.49 6.74
N ASP A 15 14.97 -5.81 6.68
CA ASP A 15 14.65 -6.61 5.49
C ASP A 15 13.17 -6.48 5.13
N ARG A 16 12.28 -6.66 6.12
CA ARG A 16 10.83 -6.57 5.89
C ARG A 16 10.37 -5.17 5.49
N LEU A 17 10.95 -4.11 6.05
CA LEU A 17 10.68 -2.73 5.65
C LEU A 17 11.07 -2.47 4.19
N ARG A 18 12.18 -3.04 3.72
CA ARG A 18 12.58 -2.93 2.30
C ARG A 18 11.58 -3.61 1.37
N GLU A 19 11.15 -4.81 1.73
CA GLU A 19 10.10 -5.53 0.98
C GLU A 19 8.80 -4.71 0.92
N LEU A 20 8.28 -4.29 2.08
CA LEU A 20 7.02 -3.53 2.14
C LEU A 20 7.07 -2.21 1.37
N ARG A 21 8.21 -1.50 1.36
CA ARG A 21 8.37 -0.27 0.57
C ARG A 21 8.41 -0.55 -0.93
N THR A 22 8.93 -1.70 -1.34
CA THR A 22 8.92 -2.15 -2.75
C THR A 22 7.50 -2.53 -3.17
N ASP A 23 6.79 -3.25 -2.29
CA ASP A 23 5.38 -3.60 -2.49
C ASP A 23 4.52 -2.34 -2.58
N LEU A 24 4.74 -1.36 -1.69
CA LEU A 24 4.03 -0.07 -1.72
C LEU A 24 4.22 0.66 -3.04
N ALA A 25 5.44 0.71 -3.58
CA ALA A 25 5.69 1.35 -4.88
C ALA A 25 4.91 0.67 -6.02
N THR A 26 4.79 -0.66 -5.95
CA THR A 26 3.98 -1.43 -6.91
C THR A 26 2.48 -1.15 -6.75
N VAL A 27 2.00 -1.13 -5.51
CA VAL A 27 0.60 -0.82 -5.18
C VAL A 27 0.23 0.60 -5.58
N ASP A 28 1.13 1.57 -5.39
CA ASP A 28 0.95 2.96 -5.82
C ASP A 28 0.79 3.06 -7.35
N ALA A 29 1.63 2.35 -8.10
CA ALA A 29 1.54 2.31 -9.56
C ALA A 29 0.23 1.65 -10.03
N GLN A 30 -0.17 0.54 -9.42
CA GLN A 30 -1.43 -0.13 -9.74
C GLN A 30 -2.65 0.73 -9.41
N LEU A 31 -2.63 1.41 -8.25
CA LEU A 31 -3.70 2.31 -7.85
C LEU A 31 -3.85 3.48 -8.83
N ALA A 32 -2.74 4.08 -9.24
CA ALA A 32 -2.76 5.18 -10.21
C ALA A 32 -3.43 4.73 -11.53
N GLN A 33 -3.06 3.56 -12.06
CA GLN A 33 -3.66 3.02 -13.27
C GLN A 33 -5.15 2.73 -13.11
N LEU A 34 -5.56 2.11 -12.00
CA LEU A 34 -6.97 1.79 -11.73
C LEU A 34 -7.82 3.05 -11.53
N ALA A 35 -7.26 4.09 -10.93
CA ALA A 35 -7.94 5.38 -10.75
C ALA A 35 -8.16 6.07 -12.10
N GLU A 36 -7.14 6.10 -12.96
CA GLU A 36 -7.24 6.66 -14.32
C GLU A 36 -8.29 5.91 -15.15
N GLU A 37 -8.28 4.57 -15.11
CA GLU A 37 -9.28 3.75 -15.80
C GLU A 37 -10.72 4.01 -15.27
N ALA A 38 -10.87 4.14 -13.95
CA ALA A 38 -12.16 4.43 -13.34
C ALA A 38 -12.71 5.81 -13.75
N ASP A 39 -11.84 6.82 -13.83
CA ASP A 39 -12.19 8.17 -14.25
C ASP A 39 -12.62 8.20 -15.74
N ASP A 40 -11.87 7.53 -16.62
CA ASP A 40 -12.21 7.42 -18.04
C ASP A 40 -13.58 6.75 -18.27
N LEU A 41 -13.84 5.65 -17.54
CA LEU A 41 -15.12 4.95 -17.62
C LEU A 41 -16.26 5.78 -17.03
N ALA A 42 -16.01 6.56 -15.97
CA ALA A 42 -17.00 7.48 -15.43
C ALA A 42 -17.39 8.56 -16.43
N LEU A 43 -16.42 9.12 -17.16
CA LEU A 43 -16.67 10.07 -18.24
C LEU A 43 -17.50 9.44 -19.37
N ARG A 44 -17.15 8.22 -19.80
CA ARG A 44 -17.91 7.49 -20.84
C ARG A 44 -19.36 7.23 -20.41
N ALA A 45 -19.56 6.75 -19.19
CA ALA A 45 -20.89 6.44 -18.66
C ALA A 45 -21.80 7.69 -18.60
N LEU A 46 -21.23 8.87 -18.34
CA LEU A 46 -21.97 10.13 -18.37
C LEU A 46 -22.40 10.53 -19.79
N MET A 47 -21.63 10.14 -20.81
CA MET A 47 -21.88 10.53 -22.20
C MET A 47 -22.86 9.60 -22.94
N SER A 48 -22.86 8.30 -22.64
CA SER A 48 -23.56 7.31 -23.48
C SER A 48 -24.99 7.00 -23.02
N ASP A 49 -25.36 7.38 -21.79
CA ASP A 49 -26.63 7.00 -21.13
C ASP A 49 -26.89 5.47 -21.13
N ALA A 50 -25.86 4.67 -21.46
CA ALA A 50 -25.97 3.23 -21.64
C ALA A 50 -25.84 2.52 -20.29
N PRO A 51 -26.79 1.65 -19.91
CA PRO A 51 -26.75 0.94 -18.62
C PRO A 51 -25.49 0.09 -18.41
N PHE A 52 -24.90 -0.42 -19.50
CA PHE A 52 -23.67 -1.21 -19.47
C PHE A 52 -22.47 -0.36 -19.03
N ASP A 53 -22.28 0.82 -19.61
CA ASP A 53 -21.16 1.72 -19.30
C ASP A 53 -21.22 2.19 -17.84
N ALA A 54 -22.43 2.44 -17.32
CA ALA A 54 -22.63 2.76 -15.91
C ALA A 54 -22.24 1.59 -14.98
N ALA A 55 -22.47 0.34 -15.39
CA ALA A 55 -22.07 -0.84 -14.62
C ALA A 55 -20.55 -1.05 -14.63
N GLU A 56 -19.92 -0.82 -15.79
CA GLU A 56 -18.48 -0.90 -15.98
C GLU A 56 -17.74 0.14 -15.13
N SER A 57 -18.16 1.42 -15.20
CA SER A 57 -17.63 2.50 -14.37
C SER A 57 -17.72 2.18 -12.86
N ARG A 58 -18.88 1.69 -12.39
CA ARG A 58 -19.02 1.26 -10.98
C ARG A 58 -18.06 0.13 -10.61
N ASN A 59 -17.76 -0.76 -11.55
CA ASN A 59 -16.84 -1.87 -11.27
C ASN A 59 -15.39 -1.38 -11.18
N ALA A 60 -14.95 -0.55 -12.11
CA ALA A 60 -13.63 0.08 -12.07
C ALA A 60 -13.43 0.90 -10.79
N GLY A 61 -14.42 1.69 -10.38
CA GLY A 61 -14.38 2.42 -9.10
C GLY A 61 -14.20 1.49 -7.89
N ARG A 62 -14.91 0.35 -7.84
CA ARG A 62 -14.72 -0.65 -6.77
C ARG A 62 -13.32 -1.25 -6.76
N HIS A 63 -12.71 -1.45 -7.93
CA HIS A 63 -11.34 -1.96 -8.03
C HIS A 63 -10.32 -0.93 -7.52
N ALA A 64 -10.46 0.34 -7.90
CA ALA A 64 -9.66 1.43 -7.37
C ALA A 64 -9.81 1.55 -5.84
N ASP A 65 -11.02 1.50 -5.31
CA ASP A 65 -11.29 1.54 -3.86
C ASP A 65 -10.68 0.34 -3.10
N ALA A 66 -10.73 -0.86 -3.69
CA ALA A 66 -10.10 -2.04 -3.11
C ALA A 66 -8.57 -1.86 -3.05
N MET A 67 -7.96 -1.35 -4.12
CA MET A 67 -6.52 -1.09 -4.16
C MET A 67 -6.11 0.03 -3.20
N ALA A 68 -6.92 1.09 -3.07
CA ALA A 68 -6.68 2.16 -2.10
C ALA A 68 -6.69 1.65 -0.66
N ARG A 69 -7.60 0.74 -0.31
CA ARG A 69 -7.62 0.09 1.01
C ARG A 69 -6.40 -0.81 1.21
N HIS A 70 -5.98 -1.54 0.18
CA HIS A 70 -4.75 -2.34 0.26
C HIS A 70 -3.51 -1.46 0.48
N ARG A 71 -3.40 -0.34 -0.23
CA ARG A 71 -2.35 0.67 -0.02
C ARG A 71 -2.31 1.16 1.43
N GLN A 72 -3.47 1.50 2.00
CA GLN A 72 -3.56 1.92 3.39
C GLN A 72 -3.08 0.85 4.36
N HIS A 73 -3.40 -0.42 4.09
CA HIS A 73 -2.92 -1.54 4.90
C HIS A 73 -1.40 -1.67 4.84
N VAL A 74 -0.78 -1.60 3.65
CA VAL A 74 0.68 -1.66 3.50
C VAL A 74 1.36 -0.50 4.24
N LEU A 75 0.81 0.72 4.13
CA LEU A 75 1.33 1.89 4.87
C LEU A 75 1.25 1.71 6.39
N ALA A 76 0.14 1.14 6.89
CA ALA A 76 0.00 0.85 8.31
C ALA A 76 1.04 -0.20 8.77
N GLU A 77 1.26 -1.27 8.00
CA GLU A 77 2.29 -2.26 8.30
C GLU A 77 3.70 -1.65 8.34
N ILE A 78 4.02 -0.75 7.40
CA ILE A 78 5.30 -0.02 7.39
C ILE A 78 5.45 0.78 8.68
N ALA A 79 4.46 1.59 9.04
CA ALA A 79 4.50 2.43 10.24
C ALA A 79 4.68 1.59 11.52
N GLU A 80 4.02 0.44 11.62
CA GLU A 80 4.22 -0.47 12.75
C GLU A 80 5.65 -1.05 12.81
N ARG A 81 6.23 -1.40 11.66
CA ARG A 81 7.60 -1.93 11.60
C ARG A 81 8.65 -0.85 11.88
N GLU A 82 8.42 0.39 11.46
CA GLU A 82 9.25 1.55 11.81
C GLU A 82 9.23 1.78 13.33
N ALA A 83 8.04 1.79 13.94
CA ALA A 83 7.91 1.90 15.39
C ALA A 83 8.57 0.73 16.15
N GLU A 84 8.54 -0.49 15.59
CA GLU A 84 9.29 -1.62 16.15
C GLU A 84 10.80 -1.43 16.02
N GLN A 85 11.28 -0.93 14.88
CA GLN A 85 12.69 -0.64 14.64
C GLN A 85 13.21 0.39 15.65
N ASP A 86 12.50 1.51 15.84
CA ASP A 86 12.89 2.56 16.79
C ASP A 86 13.02 2.01 18.21
N ARG A 87 12.01 1.25 18.68
CA ARG A 87 12.06 0.61 20.00
C ARG A 87 13.25 -0.33 20.17
N LEU A 88 13.64 -1.05 19.11
CA LEU A 88 14.79 -1.96 19.14
C LEU A 88 16.12 -1.20 19.11
N LEU A 89 16.19 -0.05 18.43
CA LEU A 89 17.35 0.84 18.42
C LEU A 89 17.53 1.52 19.79
N ASP A 90 16.44 1.95 20.43
CA ASP A 90 16.47 2.50 21.78
C ASP A 90 17.03 1.48 22.79
N GLN A 91 16.58 0.22 22.72
CA GLN A 91 17.10 -0.88 23.56
C GLN A 91 18.57 -1.23 23.30
N LEU A 92 19.08 -0.90 22.10
CA LEU A 92 20.46 -1.18 21.72
C LEU A 92 21.41 -0.05 22.15
N SER A 93 20.91 1.18 22.19
CA SER A 93 21.67 2.40 22.47
C SER A 93 21.56 2.88 23.91
N GLY A 94 20.50 2.50 24.64
CA GLY A 94 20.34 2.67 26.09
C GLY A 94 21.01 1.57 26.90
#